data_AF-A0A6N3UXW6-F1
#
_entry.id   AF-A0A6N3UXW6-F1
#
_cell.length_a   1.000
_cell.length_b   1.000
_cell.length_c   1.000
_cell.angle_alpha   90.00
_cell.angle_beta   90.00
_cell.angle_gamma   90.00
#
_symmetry.space_group_name_H-M   'P 1'
#
loop_
_entity.id
_entity.type
_entity.pdbx_description
1 polymer ?
#
loop_
_entity_poly.entity_id
_entity_poly.type
_entity_poly.pdbx_seq_one_letter_code
_entity_poly.pdbx_strand_id
1 'polypeptide(L)'
;MLKNRNIPFGYCITNGGYVVNDTEAEVIRQIFVRYIGGDSLKTIAAQMTVSYNACKPVWNKSMVSRVLENRRYLGENGYPAIISQEDFDTANQIKATRYIKGERKEASPETEQRPIRTIYEPTEEIQRKTNEISRMLDTPDVDKEEIIQQIFRCAEMKYAALKPIYDGGDTSA
;
A
#
# COMPACT_ATOMS: atom_id res chain seq x y z
N MET A 1 21.82 -14.51 10.38
CA MET A 1 20.72 -13.76 11.04
C MET A 1 21.07 -12.28 11.07
N LEU A 2 20.14 -11.39 10.71
CA LEU A 2 20.35 -9.94 10.72
C LEU A 2 20.32 -9.45 12.19
N LYS A 3 21.40 -8.81 12.66
CA LYS A 3 21.39 -8.16 13.97
C LYS A 3 20.52 -6.90 13.88
N ASN A 4 19.33 -6.95 14.47
CA ASN A 4 18.52 -5.75 14.68
C ASN A 4 19.32 -4.75 15.53
N ARG A 5 19.28 -3.48 15.15
CA ARG A 5 19.93 -2.41 15.91
C ARG A 5 19.21 -2.27 17.25
N ASN A 6 19.92 -2.46 18.36
CA ASN A 6 19.33 -2.40 19.71
C ASN A 6 19.21 -0.95 20.22
N ILE A 7 19.90 -0.02 19.57
CA ILE A 7 19.92 1.42 19.87
C ILE A 7 19.27 2.14 18.67
N PRO A 8 18.41 3.15 18.89
CA PRO A 8 17.90 3.95 17.78
C PRO A 8 19.02 4.57 16.93
N PHE A 9 18.73 4.78 15.66
CA PHE A 9 19.58 5.56 14.77
C PHE A 9 19.75 6.97 15.33
N GLY A 10 20.91 7.62 15.17
CA GLY A 10 21.19 8.93 15.77
C GLY A 10 21.94 8.88 17.09
N TYR A 11 22.07 7.70 17.70
CA TYR A 11 22.74 7.54 18.99
C TYR A 11 23.79 6.43 18.99
N CYS A 12 24.80 6.61 19.83
CA CYS A 12 25.80 5.63 20.20
C CYS A 12 25.88 5.48 21.73
N ILE A 13 26.47 4.39 22.21
CA ILE A 13 26.77 4.22 23.64
C ILE A 13 28.24 4.55 23.86
N THR A 14 28.50 5.47 24.79
CA THR A 14 29.85 5.81 25.25
C THR A 14 29.85 5.79 26.77
N ASN A 15 30.78 5.06 27.39
CA ASN A 15 30.93 4.94 28.86
C ASN A 15 29.62 4.59 29.60
N GLY A 16 28.76 3.75 28.99
CA GLY A 16 27.48 3.33 29.58
C GLY A 16 26.33 4.34 29.44
N GLY A 17 26.57 5.53 28.86
CA GLY A 17 25.55 6.53 28.55
C GLY A 17 25.22 6.61 27.06
N TYR A 18 24.04 7.14 26.73
CA TYR A 18 23.65 7.45 25.36
C TYR A 18 24.20 8.81 24.94
N VAL A 19 24.90 8.84 23.81
CA VAL A 19 25.48 10.05 23.22
C VAL A 19 24.94 10.21 21.80
N VAL A 20 24.75 11.45 21.37
CA VAL A 20 24.32 11.79 20.01
C VAL A 20 25.46 11.48 19.04
N ASN A 21 25.16 10.77 17.97
CA ASN A 21 26.07 10.65 16.83
C ASN A 21 25.72 11.74 15.83
N ASP A 22 26.55 12.78 15.73
CA ASP A 22 26.26 13.98 14.94
C ASP A 22 25.91 13.70 13.48
N THR A 23 26.61 12.75 12.85
CA THR A 23 26.37 12.36 11.44
C THR A 23 24.98 11.75 11.26
N GLU A 24 24.59 10.85 12.15
CA GLU A 24 23.27 10.22 12.09
C GLU A 24 22.15 11.17 12.55
N ALA A 25 22.44 12.01 13.55
CA ALA A 25 21.53 13.01 14.08
C ALA A 25 21.19 14.08 13.04
N GLU A 26 22.15 14.47 12.20
CA GLU A 26 21.89 15.40 11.09
C GLU A 26 20.92 14.82 10.07
N VAL A 27 21.03 13.52 9.79
CA VAL A 27 20.07 12.84 8.92
C VAL A 27 18.68 12.81 9.52
N ILE A 28 18.55 12.63 10.84
CA ILE A 28 17.26 12.71 11.53
C ILE A 28 16.67 14.11 11.37
N ARG A 29 17.45 15.17 11.65
CA ARG A 29 17.01 16.56 11.45
C ARG A 29 16.55 16.80 10.02
N GLN A 30 17.33 16.35 9.05
CA GLN A 30 16.99 16.48 7.63
C GLN A 30 15.69 15.73 7.26
N ILE A 31 15.45 14.55 7.83
CA ILE A 31 14.19 13.81 7.64
C ILE A 31 13.00 14.63 8.11
N PHE A 32 13.07 15.22 9.30
CA PHE A 32 12.00 16.07 9.85
C PHE A 32 11.76 17.30 8.97
N VAL A 33 12.81 18.04 8.62
CA VAL A 33 12.71 19.22 7.75
C VAL A 33 12.06 18.90 6.41
N ARG A 34 12.51 17.84 5.73
CA ARG A 34 11.97 17.43 4.42
C ARG A 34 10.52 16.97 4.53
N TYR A 35 10.20 16.20 5.56
CA TYR A 35 8.85 15.68 5.76
C TYR A 35 7.85 16.80 6.06
N ILE A 36 8.22 17.72 6.95
CA ILE A 36 7.44 18.93 7.25
C ILE A 36 7.29 19.79 5.99
N GLY A 37 8.36 19.91 5.19
CA GLY A 37 8.37 20.60 3.91
C GLY A 37 7.53 19.97 2.79
N GLY A 38 6.92 18.81 3.02
CA GLY A 38 5.97 18.22 2.08
C GLY A 38 6.44 16.93 1.40
N ASP A 39 7.70 16.52 1.57
CA ASP A 39 8.21 15.35 0.88
C ASP A 39 7.51 14.05 1.31
N SER A 40 7.41 13.09 0.39
CA SER A 40 6.86 11.77 0.69
C SER A 40 7.90 10.89 1.40
N LEU A 41 7.46 9.91 2.19
CA LEU A 41 8.36 8.95 2.87
C LEU A 41 9.30 8.24 1.87
N LYS A 42 8.80 7.96 0.66
CA LYS A 42 9.58 7.31 -0.41
C LYS A 42 10.64 8.26 -0.97
N THR A 43 10.28 9.52 -1.19
CA THR A 43 11.18 10.57 -1.68
C THR A 43 12.32 10.79 -0.69
N ILE A 44 11.99 10.95 0.59
CA ILE A 44 12.98 11.15 1.66
C ILE A 44 13.92 9.95 1.72
N ALA A 45 13.39 8.72 1.73
CA ALA A 45 14.21 7.52 1.77
C ALA A 45 15.22 7.46 0.60
N ALA A 46 14.82 7.85 -0.61
CA ALA A 46 15.73 7.86 -1.76
C ALA A 46 16.88 8.86 -1.65
N GLN A 47 16.73 9.91 -0.84
CA GLN A 47 17.70 11.00 -0.68
C GLN A 47 18.68 10.77 0.48
N MET A 48 18.44 9.79 1.36
CA MET A 48 19.29 9.55 2.51
C MET A 48 20.54 8.74 2.11
N THR A 49 21.72 9.29 2.40
CA THR A 49 23.02 8.72 1.99
C THR A 49 23.76 7.99 3.12
N VAL A 50 23.52 8.38 4.38
CA VAL A 50 24.17 7.74 5.54
C VAL A 50 23.57 6.37 5.76
N SER A 51 24.41 5.33 5.78
CA SER A 51 23.95 3.95 5.96
C SER A 51 23.30 3.76 7.33
N TYR A 52 22.05 3.30 7.35
CA TYR A 52 21.30 3.07 8.58
C TYR A 52 21.84 1.88 9.39
N ASN A 53 22.27 0.83 8.68
CA ASN A 53 22.92 -0.37 9.24
C ASN A 53 24.12 -0.76 8.37
N ALA A 54 25.13 -1.38 8.97
CA ALA A 54 26.34 -1.85 8.28
C ALA A 54 26.08 -2.78 7.08
N CYS A 55 24.94 -3.48 7.04
CA CYS A 55 24.59 -4.43 5.97
C CYS A 55 23.49 -3.94 5.02
N LYS A 56 22.81 -2.82 5.32
CA LYS A 56 21.72 -2.28 4.49
C LYS A 56 21.92 -0.78 4.30
N PRO A 57 22.68 -0.37 3.27
CA PRO A 57 22.96 1.04 3.02
C PRO A 57 21.76 1.79 2.43
N VAL A 58 20.78 1.08 1.87
CA VAL A 58 19.61 1.69 1.20
C VAL A 58 18.48 1.91 2.19
N TRP A 59 17.99 3.15 2.24
CA TRP A 59 16.83 3.53 3.02
C TRP A 59 15.52 3.11 2.34
N ASN A 60 14.51 2.78 3.14
CA ASN A 60 13.15 2.53 2.67
C ASN A 60 12.13 3.37 3.46
N LYS A 61 10.90 3.46 2.94
CA LYS A 61 9.82 4.27 3.54
C LYS A 61 9.53 3.92 5.01
N SER A 62 9.69 2.64 5.38
CA SER A 62 9.42 2.16 6.73
C SER A 62 10.48 2.64 7.72
N MET A 63 11.73 2.79 7.29
CA MET A 63 12.79 3.37 8.11
C MET A 63 12.53 4.84 8.41
N VAL A 64 12.14 5.61 7.40
CA VAL A 64 11.76 7.02 7.57
C VAL A 64 10.53 7.14 8.49
N SER A 65 9.52 6.29 8.31
CA SER A 65 8.35 6.27 9.21
C SER A 65 8.74 6.05 10.67
N ARG A 66 9.62 5.07 10.94
CA ARG A 66 10.10 4.81 12.30
C ARG A 66 10.88 5.97 12.89
N VAL A 67 11.61 6.72 12.06
CA VAL A 67 12.32 7.92 12.54
C VAL A 67 11.31 8.98 13.00
N LEU A 68 10.27 9.24 12.20
CA LEU A 68 9.24 10.23 12.52
C LEU A 68 8.39 9.86 13.75
N GLU A 69 8.25 8.57 14.07
CA GLU A 69 7.44 8.07 15.20
C GLU A 69 8.22 7.91 16.51
N ASN A 70 9.55 7.96 16.47
CA ASN A 70 10.36 7.58 17.62
C ASN A 70 10.52 8.75 18.61
N ARG A 71 9.77 8.67 19.71
CA ARG A 71 9.76 9.65 20.79
C ARG A 71 11.10 9.81 21.53
N ARG A 72 12.04 8.86 21.40
CA ARG A 72 13.39 8.99 21.99
C ARG A 72 14.18 10.16 21.40
N TYR A 73 13.77 10.71 20.25
CA TYR A 73 14.39 11.93 19.71
C TYR A 73 14.02 13.22 20.45
N LEU A 74 12.99 13.17 21.31
CA LEU A 74 12.59 14.24 22.22
C LEU A 74 13.36 14.21 23.56
N GLY A 75 14.22 13.20 23.74
CA GLY A 75 14.99 13.00 24.96
C GLY A 75 14.34 12.07 26.00
N GLU A 76 13.36 11.26 25.59
CA GLU A 76 12.77 10.24 26.48
C GLU A 76 13.77 9.13 26.84
N ASN A 77 13.59 8.51 28.00
CA ASN A 77 14.34 7.34 28.49
C ASN A 77 15.87 7.56 28.59
N GLY A 78 16.30 8.78 28.92
CA GLY A 78 17.72 9.10 29.12
C GLY A 78 18.52 9.28 27.82
N TYR A 79 17.84 9.38 26.68
CA TYR A 79 18.46 9.79 25.43
C TYR A 79 18.59 11.33 25.39
N PRO A 80 19.68 11.90 24.83
CA PRO A 80 19.74 13.34 24.57
C PRO A 80 18.73 13.74 23.48
N ALA A 81 18.10 14.91 23.56
CA ALA A 81 17.17 15.35 22.52
C ALA A 81 17.90 15.72 21.21
N ILE A 82 17.35 15.25 20.07
CA ILE A 82 17.84 15.59 18.71
C ILE A 82 16.86 16.53 18.00
N ILE A 83 15.56 16.44 18.32
CA ILE A 83 14.47 17.15 17.65
C ILE A 83 13.62 17.90 18.69
N SER A 84 13.05 19.04 18.27
CA SER A 84 12.14 19.81 19.11
C SER A 84 10.76 19.14 19.24
N GLN A 85 10.04 19.41 20.33
CA GLN A 85 8.66 18.95 20.49
C GLN A 85 7.76 19.47 19.36
N GLU A 86 7.98 20.73 18.94
CA GLU A 86 7.23 21.38 17.87
C GLU A 86 7.38 20.68 16.52
N ASP A 87 8.61 20.33 16.12
CA ASP A 87 8.85 19.63 14.85
C ASP A 87 8.24 18.23 14.87
N PHE A 88 8.32 17.56 16.02
CA PHE A 88 7.75 16.22 16.21
C PHE A 88 6.23 16.23 16.09
N ASP A 89 5.58 17.17 16.77
CA ASP A 89 4.13 17.33 16.74
C ASP A 89 3.66 17.76 15.34
N THR A 90 4.37 18.69 14.70
CA THR A 90 4.10 19.11 13.31
C THR A 90 4.16 17.93 12.34
N ALA A 91 5.21 17.11 12.43
CA ALA A 91 5.35 15.92 11.59
C ALA A 91 4.20 14.92 11.81
N ASN A 92 3.82 14.65 13.07
CA ASN A 92 2.73 13.74 13.38
C ASN A 92 1.37 14.27 12.90
N GLN A 93 1.13 15.58 12.99
CA GLN A 93 -0.10 16.20 12.49
C GLN A 93 -0.19 16.11 10.96
N ILE A 94 0.91 16.34 10.24
CA ILE A 94 0.98 16.13 8.78
C ILE A 94 0.69 14.68 8.44
N LYS A 95 1.24 13.74 9.20
CA LYS A 95 1.05 12.30 8.99
C LYS A 95 -0.42 11.89 9.17
N ALA A 96 -1.06 12.33 10.26
CA ALA A 96 -2.48 12.10 10.50
C ALA A 96 -3.36 12.70 9.39
N THR A 97 -3.04 13.92 8.96
CA THR A 97 -3.75 14.58 7.86
C THR A 97 -3.61 13.83 6.53
N ARG A 98 -2.42 13.33 6.21
CA ARG A 98 -2.16 12.53 5.00
C ARG A 98 -2.86 11.18 5.06
N TYR A 99 -2.95 10.56 6.24
CA TYR A 99 -3.72 9.33 6.43
C TYR A 99 -5.20 9.55 6.09
N ILE A 100 -5.82 10.59 6.68
CA ILE A 100 -7.24 10.95 6.41
C ILE A 100 -7.47 11.36 4.94
N LYS A 101 -6.52 12.06 4.31
CA LYS A 101 -6.60 12.38 2.88
C LYS A 101 -6.41 11.14 1.99
N GLY A 102 -5.64 10.15 2.44
CA GLY A 102 -5.46 8.87 1.77
C GLY A 102 -6.76 8.07 1.72
N GLU A 103 -7.48 7.99 2.85
CA GLU A 103 -8.80 7.35 2.93
C GLU A 103 -9.84 8.05 2.03
N ARG A 104 -9.75 9.39 1.90
CA ARG A 104 -10.62 10.15 0.97
C ARG A 104 -10.26 10.01 -0.51
N LYS A 105 -9.06 9.56 -0.87
CA LYS A 105 -8.66 9.39 -2.28
C LYS A 105 -9.23 8.12 -2.94
N GLU A 106 -10.00 7.30 -2.20
CA GLU A 106 -10.84 6.23 -2.76
C GLU A 106 -12.29 6.65 -3.02
N ALA A 107 -12.65 7.92 -2.85
CA ALA A 107 -13.93 8.46 -3.31
C ALA A 107 -13.72 9.41 -4.50
N SER A 108 -13.46 8.84 -5.67
CA SER A 108 -13.73 9.55 -6.93
C SER A 108 -15.23 9.80 -7.02
N PRO A 109 -15.71 11.02 -7.34
CA PRO A 109 -17.14 11.27 -7.50
C PRO A 109 -17.56 10.79 -8.89
N GLU A 110 -17.70 9.47 -9.04
CA GLU A 110 -18.49 8.87 -10.12
C GLU A 110 -19.55 8.01 -9.46
N THR A 111 -20.80 8.45 -9.61
CA THR A 111 -22.01 7.81 -9.11
C THR A 111 -22.22 6.47 -9.81
N GLU A 112 -21.50 5.43 -9.41
CA GLU A 112 -21.89 4.06 -9.69
C GLU A 112 -22.22 3.41 -8.35
N GLN A 113 -23.52 3.32 -8.06
CA GLN A 113 -24.00 2.39 -7.04
C GLN A 113 -23.38 1.03 -7.35
N ARG A 114 -22.75 0.38 -6.37
CA ARG A 114 -22.25 -0.98 -6.58
C ARG A 114 -23.43 -1.94 -6.50
N PRO A 115 -23.57 -2.90 -7.43
CA PRO A 115 -24.67 -3.84 -7.37
C PRO A 115 -24.56 -4.70 -6.11
N ILE A 116 -25.68 -4.85 -5.40
CA ILE A 116 -25.78 -5.75 -4.23
C ILE A 116 -25.57 -7.20 -4.67
N ARG A 117 -26.10 -7.53 -5.84
CA ARG A 117 -26.02 -8.87 -6.43
C ARG A 117 -26.09 -8.78 -7.95
N THR A 118 -25.41 -9.70 -8.62
CA THR A 118 -25.58 -9.95 -10.06
C THR A 118 -26.40 -11.22 -10.27
N ILE A 119 -27.41 -11.16 -11.13
CA ILE A 119 -28.12 -12.35 -11.62
C ILE A 119 -27.59 -12.71 -13.01
N TYR A 120 -27.39 -14.00 -13.26
CA TYR A 120 -27.02 -14.54 -14.56
C TYR A 120 -28.23 -15.19 -15.22
N GLU A 121 -28.66 -14.65 -16.37
CA GLU A 121 -29.71 -15.22 -17.21
C GLU A 121 -29.10 -15.69 -18.54
N PRO A 122 -28.83 -16.99 -18.71
CA PRO A 122 -28.22 -17.51 -19.93
C PRO A 122 -29.14 -17.29 -21.14
N THR A 123 -28.60 -16.72 -22.22
CA THR A 123 -29.27 -16.74 -23.52
C THR A 123 -29.09 -18.09 -24.20
N GLU A 124 -29.97 -18.41 -25.15
CA GLU A 124 -29.84 -19.60 -26.02
C GLU A 124 -28.46 -19.68 -26.69
N GLU A 125 -27.87 -18.54 -27.04
CA GLU A 125 -26.54 -18.48 -27.63
C GLU A 125 -25.45 -18.91 -26.66
N ILE A 126 -25.50 -18.44 -25.40
CA ILE A 126 -24.56 -18.85 -24.35
C ILE A 126 -24.72 -20.34 -24.05
N GLN A 127 -25.95 -20.86 -24.03
CA GLN A 127 -26.20 -22.28 -23.81
C GLN A 127 -25.64 -23.13 -24.96
N ARG A 128 -25.86 -22.72 -26.22
CA ARG A 128 -25.28 -23.37 -27.39
C ARG A 128 -23.76 -23.38 -27.35
N LYS A 129 -23.13 -22.23 -27.04
CA LYS A 129 -21.66 -22.10 -26.95
C LYS A 129 -21.10 -22.95 -25.81
N THR A 130 -21.78 -23.01 -24.67
CA THR A 130 -21.40 -23.89 -23.55
C THR A 130 -21.46 -25.35 -23.96
N ASN A 131 -22.54 -25.79 -24.62
CA ASN A 131 -22.69 -27.17 -25.09
C ASN A 131 -21.65 -27.53 -26.18
N GLU A 132 -21.29 -26.57 -27.04
CA GLU A 132 -20.23 -26.72 -28.05
C GLU A 132 -18.87 -26.96 -27.39
N ILE A 133 -18.52 -26.14 -26.39
CA ILE A 133 -17.28 -26.31 -25.61
C ILE A 133 -17.24 -27.68 -24.93
N SER A 134 -18.35 -28.13 -24.32
CA SER A 134 -18.41 -29.46 -23.71
C SER A 134 -18.09 -30.57 -24.72
N ARG A 135 -18.66 -30.50 -25.93
CA ARG A 135 -18.36 -31.47 -27.00
C ARG A 135 -16.91 -31.43 -27.47
N MET A 136 -16.31 -30.23 -27.53
CA MET A 136 -14.89 -30.08 -27.88
C MET A 136 -13.99 -30.70 -26.81
N LEU A 137 -14.31 -30.51 -25.53
CA LEU A 137 -13.55 -31.10 -24.42
C LEU A 137 -13.63 -32.63 -24.38
N ASP A 138 -14.74 -33.21 -24.84
CA ASP A 138 -14.95 -34.66 -24.92
C ASP A 138 -14.24 -35.30 -26.14
N THR A 139 -13.70 -34.50 -27.06
CA THR A 139 -13.06 -35.00 -28.29
C THR A 139 -11.53 -35.09 -28.11
N PRO A 140 -10.89 -36.24 -28.36
CA PRO A 140 -9.52 -36.52 -27.94
C PRO A 140 -8.39 -35.80 -28.71
N ASP A 141 -8.68 -35.10 -29.81
CA ASP A 141 -7.68 -34.49 -30.70
C ASP A 141 -7.97 -33.01 -31.05
N VAL A 142 -8.59 -32.28 -30.12
CA VAL A 142 -8.93 -30.86 -30.33
C VAL A 142 -7.75 -29.96 -29.96
N ASP A 143 -7.52 -28.95 -30.80
CA ASP A 143 -6.54 -27.90 -30.54
C ASP A 143 -6.88 -27.16 -29.23
N LYS A 144 -5.93 -27.19 -28.29
CA LYS A 144 -6.06 -26.56 -26.97
C LYS A 144 -6.20 -25.05 -27.08
N GLU A 145 -5.53 -24.43 -28.03
CA GLU A 145 -5.59 -22.98 -28.23
C GLU A 145 -6.99 -22.57 -28.66
N GLU A 146 -7.59 -23.33 -29.57
CA GLU A 146 -8.97 -23.11 -30.02
C GLU A 146 -9.98 -23.28 -28.87
N ILE A 147 -9.85 -24.34 -28.06
CA ILE A 147 -10.72 -24.53 -26.89
C ILE A 147 -10.62 -23.35 -25.92
N ILE A 148 -9.40 -22.89 -25.64
CA ILE A 148 -9.16 -21.76 -24.72
C ILE A 148 -9.83 -20.49 -25.25
N GLN A 149 -9.71 -20.20 -26.55
CA GLN A 149 -10.36 -19.05 -27.18
C GLN A 149 -11.88 -19.13 -27.09
N GLN A 150 -12.46 -20.31 -27.34
CA GLN A 150 -13.91 -20.51 -27.21
C GLN A 150 -14.38 -20.34 -25.75
N ILE A 151 -13.58 -20.80 -24.76
CA ILE A 151 -13.87 -20.59 -23.33
C ILE A 151 -13.88 -19.12 -22.97
N PHE A 152 -12.88 -18.34 -23.43
CA PHE A 152 -12.83 -16.90 -23.16
C PHE A 152 -14.02 -16.17 -23.76
N ARG A 153 -14.33 -16.45 -25.03
CA ARG A 153 -15.50 -15.86 -25.68
C ARG A 153 -16.80 -16.22 -24.95
N CYS A 154 -16.94 -17.46 -24.49
CA CYS A 154 -18.09 -17.88 -23.69
C CYS A 154 -18.14 -17.14 -22.34
N ALA A 155 -17.00 -16.92 -21.69
CA ALA A 155 -16.91 -16.16 -20.45
C ALA A 155 -17.30 -14.69 -20.66
N GLU A 156 -16.87 -14.06 -21.76
CA GLU A 156 -17.27 -12.70 -22.14
C GLU A 156 -18.78 -12.59 -22.32
N MET A 157 -19.39 -13.55 -23.04
CA MET A 157 -20.84 -13.58 -23.23
C MET A 157 -21.58 -13.78 -21.90
N LYS A 158 -21.07 -14.65 -21.02
CA LYS A 158 -21.64 -14.87 -19.68
C LYS A 158 -21.57 -13.62 -18.82
N TYR A 159 -20.46 -12.89 -18.89
CA TYR A 159 -20.26 -11.66 -18.15
C TYR A 159 -21.17 -10.54 -18.67
N ALA A 160 -21.32 -10.41 -20.00
CA ALA A 160 -22.23 -9.45 -20.61
C ALA A 160 -23.72 -9.72 -20.28
N ALA A 161 -24.08 -10.97 -19.99
CA ALA A 161 -25.42 -11.36 -19.58
C ALA A 161 -25.71 -11.17 -18.08
N LEU A 162 -24.74 -10.68 -17.29
CA LEU A 162 -24.96 -10.37 -15.88
C LEU A 162 -25.81 -9.12 -15.74
N LYS A 163 -26.92 -9.25 -15.01
CA LYS A 163 -27.79 -8.13 -14.65
C LYS A 163 -27.50 -7.68 -13.22
N PRO A 164 -27.02 -6.44 -13.01
CA PRO A 164 -26.82 -5.89 -11.68
C PRO A 164 -28.15 -5.56 -11.00
N ILE A 165 -28.28 -5.91 -9.72
CA ILE A 165 -29.38 -5.48 -8.85
C ILE A 165 -28.88 -4.41 -7.88
N TYR A 166 -29.57 -3.28 -7.84
CA TYR A 166 -29.32 -2.14 -6.94
C TYR A 166 -30.44 -2.02 -5.88
N ASP A 167 -30.22 -1.32 -4.77
CA ASP A 167 -31.26 -1.05 -3.78
C ASP A 167 -32.21 0.05 -4.26
N GLY A 168 -33.40 -0.33 -4.75
CA GLY A 168 -34.46 0.67 -5.00
C GLY A 168 -35.51 0.41 -6.08
N GLY A 169 -35.79 -0.83 -6.47
CA GLY A 169 -36.89 -1.19 -7.40
C GLY A 169 -36.43 -2.29 -8.36
N ASP A 170 -37.08 -3.45 -8.44
CA ASP A 170 -38.46 -3.58 -8.89
C ASP A 170 -39.14 -4.80 -8.24
N THR A 171 -40.29 -4.57 -7.61
CA THR A 171 -41.28 -5.60 -7.29
C THR A 171 -42.33 -5.53 -8.40
N SER A 172 -41.99 -5.97 -9.60
CA SER A 172 -42.91 -6.00 -10.74
C SER A 172 -42.56 -7.13 -11.71
N ALA A 173 -43.04 -8.33 -11.43
CA ALA A 173 -43.50 -9.33 -12.40
C ALA A 173 -44.29 -10.43 -11.67
#